data_AF-A0A6I1Z1H8-F1
#
_entry.id   AF-A0A6I1Z1H8-F1
#
_cell.length_a   1.000
_cell.length_b   1.000
_cell.length_c   1.000
_cell.angle_alpha   90.00
_cell.angle_beta   90.00
_cell.angle_gamma   90.00
#
_symmetry.space_group_name_H-M   'P 1'
#
loop_
_entity.id
_entity.type
_entity.pdbx_description
1 polymer ?
#
loop_
_entity_poly.entity_id
_entity_poly.type
_entity_poly.pdbx_seq_one_letter_code
_entity_poly.pdbx_strand_id
1 'polypeptide(L)'
;MTDRRGVIAPRAENLTAGVSYVRGWGEARRGADRLAGQLAALGLEADFPGLAADVNVRGDGLVRLGTVRPEAALLLARLIQAGSEAKNCEARPSAPASA
;
A
#
# COMPACT_ATOMS: atom_id res chain seq x y z
N MET A 1 -20.07 4.14 -14.58
CA MET A 1 -21.11 3.66 -13.65
C MET A 1 -21.66 4.89 -12.95
N THR A 2 -22.89 5.31 -13.28
CA THR A 2 -23.48 6.58 -12.83
C THR A 2 -24.27 6.34 -11.54
N ASP A 3 -24.12 7.19 -10.53
CA ASP A 3 -24.97 7.15 -9.32
C ASP A 3 -26.41 7.60 -9.67
N ARG A 4 -27.37 7.22 -8.81
CA ARG A 4 -28.80 7.57 -8.87
C ARG A 4 -29.08 9.08 -8.99
N ARG A 5 -28.09 9.94 -8.66
CA ARG A 5 -28.15 11.40 -8.78
C ARG A 5 -27.70 11.96 -10.13
N GLY A 6 -27.40 11.11 -11.12
CA GLY A 6 -26.97 11.55 -12.46
C GLY A 6 -25.55 12.13 -12.49
N VAL A 7 -24.78 11.99 -11.40
CA VAL A 7 -23.39 12.43 -11.34
C VAL A 7 -22.52 11.41 -12.07
N ILE A 8 -21.95 11.83 -13.20
CA ILE A 8 -20.87 11.09 -13.86
C ILE A 8 -19.62 11.35 -13.02
N ALA A 9 -19.21 10.37 -12.21
CA ALA A 9 -17.89 10.42 -11.60
C ALA A 9 -16.85 10.55 -12.72
N PRO A 10 -15.99 11.58 -12.71
CA PRO A 10 -14.94 11.72 -13.70
C PRO A 10 -14.13 10.42 -13.78
N ARG A 11 -13.68 10.05 -14.98
CA ARG A 11 -12.74 8.94 -15.12
C ARG A 11 -11.54 9.17 -14.22
N ALA A 12 -10.94 8.10 -13.70
CA ALA A 12 -9.84 8.22 -12.75
C ALA A 12 -8.65 9.02 -13.31
N GLU A 13 -8.52 9.07 -14.64
CA GLU A 13 -7.54 9.92 -15.34
C GLU A 13 -7.79 11.43 -15.18
N ASN A 14 -9.02 11.85 -14.85
CA ASN A 14 -9.44 13.25 -14.66
C ASN A 14 -9.39 13.72 -13.19
N LEU A 15 -8.76 12.95 -12.29
CA LEU A 15 -8.58 13.37 -10.90
C LEU A 15 -7.37 14.31 -10.81
N THR A 16 -7.60 15.54 -10.33
CA THR A 16 -6.53 16.52 -10.10
C THR A 16 -5.51 15.96 -9.12
N ALA A 17 -4.24 15.91 -9.53
CA ALA A 17 -3.15 15.46 -8.67
C ALA A 17 -3.10 16.29 -7.37
N GLY A 18 -3.10 15.62 -6.22
CA GLY A 18 -3.07 16.26 -4.90
C GLY A 18 -4.43 16.55 -4.26
N VAL A 19 -5.56 16.27 -4.94
CA VAL A 19 -6.90 16.45 -4.37
C VAL A 19 -7.47 15.11 -3.89
N SER A 20 -7.77 15.00 -2.58
CA SER A 20 -8.27 13.77 -1.95
C SER A 20 -9.79 13.67 -2.06
N TYR A 21 -10.30 13.18 -3.19
CA TYR A 21 -11.75 13.08 -3.46
C TYR A 21 -12.49 12.01 -2.63
N VAL A 22 -11.76 11.08 -2.01
CA VAL A 22 -12.31 10.06 -1.10
C VAL A 22 -11.41 9.98 0.14
N ARG A 23 -12.00 9.92 1.34
CA ARG A 23 -11.26 9.92 2.62
C ARG A 23 -10.18 8.81 2.70
N GLY A 24 -10.48 7.64 2.11
CA GLY A 24 -9.54 6.51 2.02
C GLY A 24 -8.34 6.76 1.09
N TRP A 25 -8.47 7.63 0.07
CA TRP A 25 -7.42 7.88 -0.91
C TRP A 25 -6.17 8.51 -0.28
N GLY A 26 -6.35 9.53 0.58
CA GLY A 26 -5.24 10.18 1.27
C GLY A 26 -4.54 9.27 2.27
N GLU A 27 -5.28 8.37 2.93
CA GLU A 27 -4.70 7.38 3.85
C GLU A 27 -3.91 6.31 3.09
N ALA A 28 -4.48 5.78 2.02
CA ALA A 28 -3.81 4.87 1.10
C ALA A 28 -2.54 5.45 0.50
N ARG A 29 -2.58 6.72 0.04
CA ARG A 29 -1.40 7.39 -0.50
C ARG A 29 -0.29 7.51 0.53
N ARG A 30 -0.60 8.02 1.72
CA ARG A 30 0.39 8.13 2.81
C ARG A 30 0.97 6.77 3.21
N GLY A 31 0.13 5.73 3.24
CA GLY A 31 0.57 4.36 3.52
C GLY A 31 1.54 3.84 2.46
N ALA A 32 1.20 4.01 1.17
CA ALA A 32 2.04 3.60 0.05
C ALA A 32 3.35 4.39 -0.01
N ASP A 33 3.31 5.71 0.17
CA ASP A 33 4.49 6.59 0.21
C ASP A 33 5.43 6.18 1.36
N ARG A 34 4.88 5.89 2.54
CA ARG A 34 5.65 5.42 3.69
C ARG A 34 6.31 4.08 3.42
N LEU A 35 5.59 3.13 2.83
CA LEU A 35 6.15 1.82 2.48
C LEU A 35 7.28 1.95 1.46
N ALA A 36 7.09 2.74 0.40
CA ALA A 36 8.15 3.03 -0.57
C ALA A 36 9.38 3.67 0.09
N GLY A 37 9.17 4.63 0.98
CA GLY A 37 10.25 5.25 1.75
C GLY A 37 11.00 4.26 2.66
N GLN A 38 10.30 3.32 3.29
CA GLN A 38 10.94 2.27 4.11
C GLN A 38 11.75 1.29 3.26
N LEU A 39 11.25 0.90 2.09
CA LEU A 39 12.00 0.03 1.16
C LEU A 39 13.26 0.74 0.64
N ALA A 40 13.17 2.03 0.30
CA ALA A 40 14.32 2.84 -0.06
C ALA A 40 15.33 2.95 1.10
N ALA A 41 14.87 3.22 2.32
CA ALA A 41 15.72 3.33 3.51
C ALA A 41 16.45 2.02 3.85
N LEU A 42 15.93 0.87 3.44
CA LEU A 42 16.59 -0.43 3.56
C LEU A 42 17.62 -0.71 2.44
N GLY A 43 17.87 0.26 1.56
CA GLY A 43 18.80 0.16 0.44
C GLY A 43 18.27 -0.66 -0.74
N LEU A 44 16.97 -0.98 -0.74
CA LEU A 44 16.37 -1.80 -1.80
C LEU A 44 16.05 -1.00 -3.07
N GLU A 45 16.31 0.32 -3.11
CA GLU A 45 16.06 1.14 -4.31
C GLU A 45 16.81 0.62 -5.54
N ALA A 46 18.01 0.06 -5.35
CA ALA A 46 18.82 -0.49 -6.44
C ALA A 46 18.22 -1.77 -7.03
N ASP A 47 17.50 -2.55 -6.22
CA ASP A 47 16.78 -3.75 -6.66
C ASP A 47 15.39 -3.42 -7.25
N PHE A 48 14.88 -2.21 -6.96
CA PHE A 48 13.56 -1.72 -7.37
C PHE A 48 13.65 -0.36 -8.06
N PRO A 49 14.25 -0.26 -9.26
CA PRO A 49 14.47 1.02 -9.95
C PRO A 49 13.18 1.75 -10.34
N GLY A 50 12.04 1.07 -10.34
CA GLY A 50 10.71 1.66 -10.57
C GLY A 50 9.86 1.79 -9.31
N LEU A 51 10.47 1.78 -8.12
CA LEU A 51 9.75 1.88 -6.85
C LEU A 51 8.97 3.19 -6.76
N ALA A 52 7.65 3.11 -6.78
CA ALA A 52 6.77 4.25 -6.69
C ALA A 52 5.48 3.88 -5.93
N ALA A 53 4.98 4.82 -5.15
CA ALA A 53 3.67 4.72 -4.53
C ALA A 53 2.58 5.26 -5.47
N ASP A 54 1.44 4.57 -5.49
CA ASP A 54 0.28 4.92 -6.30
C ASP A 54 -1.01 4.61 -5.53
N VAL A 55 -2.14 5.11 -6.00
CA VAL A 55 -3.45 4.82 -5.40
C VAL A 55 -4.46 4.56 -6.51
N ASN A 56 -5.20 3.46 -6.38
CA ASN A 56 -6.19 3.09 -7.40
C ASN A 56 -7.47 3.95 -7.32
N VAL A 57 -8.37 3.70 -8.27
CA VAL A 57 -9.66 4.40 -8.41
C VAL A 57 -10.63 4.16 -7.24
N ARG A 58 -10.40 3.11 -6.44
CA ARG A 58 -11.17 2.76 -5.23
C ARG A 58 -10.59 3.40 -3.98
N GLY A 59 -9.38 3.98 -4.07
CA GLY A 59 -8.65 4.52 -2.95
C GLY A 59 -7.79 3.49 -2.22
N ASP A 60 -7.47 2.34 -2.82
CA ASP A 60 -6.51 1.39 -2.25
C ASP A 60 -5.08 1.81 -2.60
N GLY A 61 -4.19 1.76 -1.61
CA GLY A 61 -2.77 2.09 -1.76
C GLY A 61 -2.03 0.97 -2.47
N LEU A 62 -1.20 1.32 -3.45
CA LEU A 62 -0.41 0.40 -4.24
C LEU A 62 1.05 0.85 -4.22
N VAL A 63 1.97 -0.11 -4.18
CA VAL A 63 3.40 0.15 -4.43
C VAL A 63 3.79 -0.57 -5.70
N ARG A 64 4.23 0.21 -6.69
CA ARG A 64 4.72 -0.26 -7.97
C ARG A 64 6.22 -0.48 -7.82
N LEU A 65 6.70 -1.67 -8.14
CA LEU A 65 8.11 -2.02 -7.99
C LEU A 65 8.91 -1.82 -9.30
N GLY A 66 8.22 -1.69 -10.44
CA GLY A 66 8.84 -1.62 -11.76
C GLY A 66 9.37 -2.98 -12.24
N THR A 67 10.41 -2.96 -13.06
CA THR A 67 11.15 -4.16 -13.45
C THR A 67 12.05 -4.58 -12.30
N VAL A 68 11.84 -5.80 -11.81
CA VAL A 68 12.53 -6.32 -10.62
C VAL A 68 13.17 -7.66 -10.91
N ARG A 69 14.27 -7.96 -10.22
CA ARG A 69 14.86 -9.29 -10.24
C ARG A 69 13.96 -10.27 -9.47
N PRO A 70 13.80 -11.53 -9.94
CA PRO A 70 12.99 -12.53 -9.25
C PRO A 70 13.41 -12.74 -7.79
N GLU A 71 14.73 -12.70 -7.52
CA GLU A 71 15.26 -12.89 -6.18
C GLU A 71 14.85 -11.75 -5.23
N ALA A 72 14.84 -10.51 -5.72
CA ALA A 72 14.41 -9.34 -4.97
C ALA A 72 12.90 -9.40 -4.66
N ALA A 73 12.09 -9.84 -5.63
CA ALA A 73 10.66 -10.03 -5.42
C ALA A 73 10.37 -11.11 -4.35
N LEU A 74 11.14 -12.21 -4.35
CA LEU A 74 11.02 -13.25 -3.34
C LEU A 74 11.42 -12.75 -1.94
N LEU A 75 12.50 -11.99 -1.84
CA LEU A 75 12.94 -11.38 -0.60
C LEU A 75 11.87 -10.43 -0.03
N LEU A 76 11.30 -9.57 -0.88
CA LEU A 76 10.21 -8.68 -0.48
C LEU A 76 8.99 -9.45 0.02
N ALA A 77 8.58 -10.53 -0.68
CA ALA A 77 7.47 -11.37 -0.25
C ALA A 77 7.72 -11.99 1.14
N ARG A 78 8.94 -12.47 1.40
CA ARG A 78 9.33 -13.01 2.71
C ARG A 78 9.29 -11.96 3.81
N LEU A 79 9.73 -10.74 3.54
CA LEU A 79 9.67 -9.64 4.51
C LEU A 79 8.22 -9.26 4.85
N ILE A 80 7.34 -9.21 3.84
CA ILE A 80 5.91 -8.94 4.04
C ILE A 80 5.27 -10.05 4.87
N GLN A 81 5.59 -11.31 4.58
CA GLN A 81 5.10 -12.45 5.33
C GLN A 81 5.55 -12.38 6.80
N ALA A 82 6.85 -12.21 7.05
CA ALA A 82 7.40 -12.10 8.41
C ALA A 82 6.79 -10.94 9.20
N GLY A 83 6.61 -9.77 8.57
CA GLY A 83 5.95 -8.63 9.20
C GLY A 83 4.47 -8.87 9.50
N SER A 84 3.78 -9.66 8.67
CA SER A 84 2.37 -10.03 8.90
C SER A 84 2.22 -11.04 10.04
N GLU A 85 3.12 -12.02 10.11
CA GLU A 85 3.18 -13.00 11.19
C GLU A 85 3.50 -12.32 12.53
N ALA A 86 4.47 -11.39 12.56
CA ALA A 86 4.81 -10.63 13.76
C ALA A 86 3.62 -9.83 14.31
N LYS A 87 2.86 -9.15 13.44
CA LYS A 87 1.62 -8.43 13.82
C LYS A 87 0.57 -9.37 14.42
N ASN A 88 0.42 -10.57 13.86
CA ASN A 88 -0.52 -11.56 14.36
C ASN A 88 -0.10 -12.15 15.72
N CYS A 89 1.20 -12.28 15.98
CA CYS A 89 1.73 -12.66 17.28
C CYS A 89 1.50 -11.56 18.33
N GLU A 90 1.67 -10.29 17.96
CA GLU A 90 1.43 -9.14 18.83
C GLU A 90 -0.08 -8.95 19.14
N ALA A 91 -0.97 -9.32 18.21
CA ALA A 91 -2.41 -9.22 18.37
C ALA A 91 -3.06 -10.30 19.26
N ARG A 92 -2.30 -11.28 19.77
CA ARG A 92 -2.79 -12.24 20.78
C ARG A 92 -2.43 -11.73 22.18
N PRO A 93 -3.33 -11.03 22.89
CA PRO A 93 -3.20 -10.95 24.34
C PRO A 93 -3.52 -12.34 24.89
N SER A 94 -2.58 -12.91 25.65
CA SER A 94 -2.84 -14.09 26.48
C SER A 94 -4.06 -13.81 27.35
N ALA A 95 -5.16 -14.53 27.13
CA ALA A 95 -6.28 -14.53 28.07
C ALA A 95 -5.75 -14.91 29.46
N PRO A 96 -6.13 -14.20 30.53
CA PRO A 96 -5.75 -14.62 31.87
C PRO A 96 -6.45 -15.95 32.17
N ALA A 97 -5.69 -16.94 32.61
CA ALA A 97 -6.22 -18.15 33.19
C ALA A 97 -6.98 -17.77 34.46
N SER A 98 -8.32 -17.80 34.41
CA SER A 98 -9.14 -17.75 35.62
C SER A 98 -8.94 -19.06 36.38
N ALA A 99 -8.33 -18.94 37.56
CA ALA A 99 -8.34 -19.95 38.61
C ALA A 99 -9.56 -19.74 39.52
#